data_AF-A0A956M5F6-F1
#
_entry.id   AF-A0A956M5F6-F1
#
_cell.length_a   1.000
_cell.length_b   1.000
_cell.length_c   1.000
_cell.angle_alpha   90.00
_cell.angle_beta   90.00
_cell.angle_gamma   90.00
#
_symmetry.space_group_name_H-M   'P 1'
#
loop_
_entity.id
_entity.type
_entity.pdbx_description
1 polymer ?
#
loop_
_entity_poly.entity_id
_entity_poly.type
_entity_poly.pdbx_seq_one_letter_code
_entity_poly.pdbx_strand_id
1 'polypeptide(L)' 'MMEEHAENIKNAKMNNVLGYFVLFFGLVVLFAVIFTDTAIGKQTNLVAGLILSAIGGGMILSARKVLRRDRSS' A
#
# COMPACT_ATOMS: atom_id res chain seq x y z
N MET A 1 28.22 -8.92 4.81
CA MET A 1 27.39 -9.54 3.75
C MET A 1 26.14 -10.22 4.32
N MET A 2 26.22 -11.05 5.38
CA MET A 2 25.03 -11.65 6.03
C MET A 2 24.09 -10.62 6.69
N GLU A 3 24.63 -9.58 7.32
CA GLU A 3 23.82 -8.55 8.02
C GLU A 3 22.99 -7.68 7.06
N GLU A 4 23.55 -7.34 5.90
CA GLU A 4 22.89 -6.56 4.86
C GLU A 4 21.65 -7.27 4.30
N HIS A 5 21.71 -8.60 4.16
CA HIS A 5 20.56 -9.38 3.71
C HIS A 5 19.43 -9.39 4.74
N ALA A 6 19.75 -9.60 6.02
CA ALA A 6 18.76 -9.58 7.09
C ALA A 6 18.07 -8.21 7.21
N GLU A 7 18.82 -7.12 7.04
CA GLU A 7 18.28 -5.76 7.06
C GLU A 7 17.32 -5.51 5.89
N ASN A 8 17.69 -5.92 4.68
CA ASN A 8 16.84 -5.80 3.49
C ASN A 8 15.51 -6.54 3.65
N ILE A 9 15.51 -7.73 4.25
CA ILE A 9 14.28 -8.49 4.53
C ILE A 9 13.43 -7.80 5.59
N LYS A 10 14.04 -7.27 6.66
CA LYS A 10 13.33 -6.50 7.69
C LYS A 10 12.65 -5.28 7.08
N ASN A 11 13.36 -4.53 6.23
CA ASN A 11 12.83 -3.36 5.53
C ASN A 11 11.69 -3.74 4.57
N ALA A 12 11.83 -4.84 3.82
CA ALA A 12 10.77 -5.34 2.95
C ALA A 12 9.51 -5.74 3.73
N LYS A 13 9.65 -6.40 4.89
CA LYS A 13 8.50 -6.72 5.77
C LYS A 13 7.81 -5.46 6.28
N MET A 14 8.57 -4.46 6.71
CA MET A 14 8.04 -3.18 7.18
C MET A 14 7.29 -2.46 6.05
N ASN A 15 7.89 -2.37 4.86
CA ASN A 15 7.26 -1.76 3.69
C ASN A 15 5.96 -2.48 3.27
N ASN A 16 5.92 -3.82 3.42
CA ASN A 16 4.71 -4.59 3.15
C ASN A 16 3.57 -4.26 4.13
N VAL A 17 3.86 -4.16 5.43
CA VAL A 17 2.86 -3.79 6.46
C VAL A 17 2.35 -2.36 6.23
N LEU A 18 3.26 -1.42 5.96
CA LEU A 18 2.90 -0.04 5.62
C LEU A 18 2.05 0.01 4.35
N GLY A 19 2.39 -0.77 3.33
CA GLY A 19 1.62 -0.86 2.10
C GLY A 19 0.19 -1.33 2.33
N TYR A 20 -0.03 -2.36 3.18
CA TYR A 20 -1.37 -2.79 3.57
C TYR A 20 -2.13 -1.73 4.36
N PHE A 21 -1.46 -1.02 5.26
CA PHE A 21 -2.06 0.08 6.01
C PHE A 21 -2.55 1.18 5.06
N VAL A 22 -1.69 1.66 4.15
CA VAL A 22 -2.05 2.69 3.17
C VAL A 22 -3.17 2.22 2.25
N LEU A 23 -3.11 0.98 1.76
CA LEU A 23 -4.15 0.42 0.90
C LEU A 23 -5.50 0.31 1.63
N PHE A 24 -5.51 -0.09 2.91
CA PHE A 24 -6.72 -0.13 3.72
C PHE A 24 -7.38 1.25 3.82
N PHE A 25 -6.60 2.29 4.12
CA PHE A 25 -7.13 3.66 4.13
C PHE A 25 -7.62 4.11 2.76
N GLY A 26 -6.91 3.78 1.69
CA GLY A 26 -7.37 4.06 0.33
C GLY A 26 -8.75 3.47 0.04
N LEU A 27 -8.97 2.20 0.43
CA LEU A 27 -10.27 1.56 0.30
C LEU A 27 -11.35 2.22 1.16
N VAL A 28 -11.04 2.57 2.41
CA VAL A 28 -11.98 3.29 3.29
C VAL A 28 -12.42 4.63 2.68
N VAL A 29 -11.49 5.38 2.10
CA VAL A 29 -11.80 6.65 1.42
C VAL A 29 -12.65 6.41 0.16
N LEU A 30 -12.39 5.34 -0.59
CA LEU A 30 -13.25 4.97 -1.73
C LEU A 30 -14.67 4.61 -1.26
N PHE A 31 -14.83 3.91 -0.14
CA PHE A 31 -16.13 3.64 0.44
C PHE A 31 -16.85 4.92 0.91
N ALA A 32 -16.10 5.91 1.39
CA ALA A 32 -16.67 7.19 1.82
C ALA A 32 -17.37 7.97 0.69
N VAL A 33 -17.04 7.68 -0.59
CA VAL A 33 -17.69 8.29 -1.76
C VAL A 33 -19.22 8.03 -1.76
N ILE A 34 -19.66 6.86 -1.30
CA ILE A 34 -21.08 6.50 -1.24
C ILE A 34 -21.84 7.38 -0.24
N PHE A 35 -21.17 7.81 0.83
CA PHE A 35 -21.73 8.62 1.91
C PHE A 35 -21.52 10.13 1.72
N THR A 36 -20.83 10.55 0.65
CA THR A 36 -20.55 11.96 0.41
C THR A 36 -21.64 12.58 -0.45
N ASP A 37 -22.31 13.63 -0.01
CA ASP A 37 -23.45 14.19 -0.75
C ASP A 37 -23.04 15.12 -1.90
N THR A 38 -21.87 15.77 -1.79
CA THR A 38 -21.44 16.79 -2.76
C THR A 38 -20.70 16.18 -3.95
N ALA A 39 -20.97 16.69 -5.15
CA ALA A 39 -20.28 16.24 -6.37
C ALA A 39 -18.75 16.46 -6.28
N ILE A 40 -18.33 17.61 -5.75
CA ILE A 40 -16.91 17.94 -5.53
C ILE A 40 -16.30 16.98 -4.51
N GLY A 41 -16.95 16.75 -3.37
CA GLY A 41 -16.47 15.83 -2.34
C GLY A 41 -16.35 14.39 -2.85
N LYS A 42 -17.31 13.92 -3.66
CA LYS A 42 -17.23 12.60 -4.31
C LYS A 42 -16.01 12.48 -5.22
N GLN A 43 -15.75 13.48 -6.07
CA GLN A 43 -14.58 13.50 -6.95
C GLN A 43 -13.27 13.52 -6.17
N THR A 44 -13.18 14.36 -5.13
CA THR A 44 -12.00 14.43 -4.25
C THR A 44 -11.75 13.09 -3.57
N ASN A 45 -12.77 12.47 -2.98
CA ASN A 45 -12.65 11.18 -2.30
C ASN A 45 -12.28 10.06 -3.28
N LEU A 46 -12.82 10.05 -4.50
CA LEU A 46 -12.41 9.11 -5.54
C LEU A 46 -10.94 9.26 -5.91
N VAL A 47 -10.47 10.48 -6.16
CA VAL A 47 -9.07 10.74 -6.53
C VAL A 47 -8.13 10.39 -5.38
N ALA A 48 -8.43 10.84 -4.16
CA ALA A 48 -7.62 10.53 -2.98
C ALA A 48 -7.57 9.02 -2.71
N GLY A 49 -8.72 8.34 -2.75
CA GLY A 49 -8.82 6.90 -2.56
C GLY A 49 -8.06 6.10 -3.62
N LEU A 50 -8.12 6.52 -4.90
CA LEU A 50 -7.34 5.91 -5.98
C LEU A 50 -5.83 6.11 -5.79
N ILE A 51 -5.38 7.32 -5.46
CA ILE A 51 -3.96 7.62 -5.23
C ILE A 51 -3.42 6.80 -4.06
N LEU A 52 -4.13 6.80 -2.92
CA LEU A 52 -3.74 6.01 -1.75
C LEU A 52 -3.68 4.51 -2.08
N SER A 53 -4.69 4.00 -2.78
CA SER A 53 -4.73 2.59 -3.16
C SER A 53 -3.59 2.22 -4.12
N ALA A 54 -3.25 3.10 -5.07
CA ALA A 54 -2.13 2.89 -5.99
C ALA A 54 -0.79 2.86 -5.26
N ILE A 55 -0.57 3.78 -4.31
CA ILE A 55 0.65 3.83 -3.50
C ILE A 55 0.76 2.58 -2.63
N GLY A 56 -0.28 2.27 -1.84
CA GLY A 56 -0.30 1.09 -0.97
C GLY A 56 -0.13 -0.21 -1.75
N GLY A 57 -0.82 -0.35 -2.88
CA GLY A 57 -0.66 -1.48 -3.80
C GLY A 57 0.75 -1.59 -4.36
N GLY A 58 1.35 -0.48 -4.79
CA GLY A 58 2.73 -0.43 -5.27
C GLY A 58 3.76 -0.87 -4.21
N MET A 59 3.58 -0.44 -2.96
CA MET A 59 4.42 -0.85 -1.83
C MET A 59 4.31 -2.36 -1.55
N ILE A 60 3.09 -2.91 -1.58
CA ILE A 60 2.88 -4.36 -1.39
C ILE A 60 3.52 -5.16 -2.53
N LEU A 61 3.32 -4.75 -3.79
CA LEU A 61 3.86 -5.45 -4.94
C LEU A 61 5.40 -5.45 -4.94
N SER A 62 6.02 -4.31 -4.63
CA SER A 62 7.48 -4.21 -4.52
C SER A 62 8.03 -5.03 -3.36
N ALA A 63 7.43 -4.94 -2.17
CA ALA A 63 7.84 -5.74 -1.02
C ALA A 63 7.68 -7.25 -1.24
N ARG A 64 6.57 -7.68 -1.86
CA ARG A 64 6.34 -9.09 -2.22
C ARG A 64 7.38 -9.61 -3.21
N LYS A 65 7.84 -8.81 -4.19
CA LYS A 65 8.91 -9.22 -5.11
C LYS A 65 10.21 -9.54 -4.36
N VAL A 66 10.58 -8.70 -3.38
CA VAL A 66 11.78 -8.91 -2.55
C VAL A 66 11.63 -10.15 -1.66
N LEU A 67 10.51 -10.27 -0.95
CA LEU A 67 10.25 -11.39 -0.03
C LEU A 67 10.10 -12.74 -0.74
N ARG A 68 9.57 -12.77 -1.97
CA ARG A 68 9.48 -13.99 -2.77
C ARG A 68 10.84 -14.45 -3.28
N ARG A 69 11.75 -13.52 -3.60
CA ARG A 69 13.10 -13.85 -4.05
C ARG A 69 13.92 -14.48 -2.92
N ASP A 70 13.77 -13.98 -1.70
CA ASP A 70 14.40 -14.52 -0.49
C ASP A 70 13.93 -15.94 -0.16
N ARG A 71 12.64 -16.24 -0.30
CA ARG A 71 12.10 -17.59 -0.05
C ARG A 71 12.53 -18.64 -1.09
N SER A 72 13.15 -18.22 -2.20
CA SER A 72 13.57 -19.08 -3.32
C SER A 72 15.09 -19.35 -3.35
N SER A 73 15.86 -18.70 -2.48
CA SER A 73 17.29 -18.94 -2.27
C SER A 73 17.51 -19.85 -1.07
#